data_AF-A0A7S2KLI4-F1
#
_entry.id   AF-A0A7S2KLI4-F1
#
_cell.length_a   1.000
_cell.length_b   1.000
_cell.length_c   1.000
_cell.angle_alpha   90.00
_cell.angle_beta   90.00
_cell.angle_gamma   90.00
#
_symmetry.space_group_name_H-M   'P 1'
#
loop_
_entity.id
_entity.type
_entity.pdbx_description
1 polymer ?
#
loop_
_entity_poly.entity_id
_entity_poly.type
_entity_poly.pdbx_seq_one_letter_code
_entity_poly.pdbx_strand_id
1 'polypeptide(L)'
;MRALRKIMILPLFWLLHISFICQAASPDDWKSRSIYQVLTDRFATDNSANDDTCGGDLSKYCGGTFKGLENKLDYISGMGFDAIWISPVVKQIGDGYHGYWASDLTAINDHFGSMEDLQSLVKTAHSK
;
A
#
# COMPACT_ATOMS: atom_id res chain seq x y z
N MET A 1 28.13 -35.19 49.63
CA MET A 1 27.93 -34.57 48.31
C MET A 1 26.49 -34.77 47.87
N ARG A 2 25.67 -33.71 47.85
CA ARG A 2 24.50 -33.51 46.97
C ARG A 2 23.89 -32.15 47.33
N ALA A 3 24.20 -31.15 46.50
CA ALA A 3 23.71 -29.79 46.64
C ALA A 3 22.22 -29.73 46.31
N LEU A 4 21.40 -29.19 47.22
CA LEU A 4 20.02 -28.83 46.92
C LEU A 4 20.01 -27.57 46.03
N ARG A 5 19.28 -27.69 44.92
CA ARG A 5 19.09 -26.68 43.88
C ARG A 5 18.46 -25.41 44.46
N LYS A 6 19.07 -24.24 44.21
CA LYS A 6 18.42 -22.94 44.34
C LYS A 6 17.27 -22.88 43.34
N ILE A 7 16.03 -22.81 43.83
CA ILE A 7 14.86 -22.49 43.01
C ILE A 7 14.99 -21.01 42.63
N MET A 8 15.39 -20.77 41.40
CA MET A 8 15.46 -19.45 40.79
C MET A 8 14.03 -19.02 40.46
N ILE A 9 13.43 -18.21 41.33
CA ILE A 9 12.19 -17.48 41.02
C ILE A 9 12.59 -16.39 40.00
N LEU A 10 12.49 -16.73 38.72
CA LEU A 10 12.56 -15.75 37.64
C LEU A 10 11.29 -14.88 37.73
N PRO A 11 11.36 -13.54 37.73
CA PRO A 11 10.18 -12.72 37.92
C PRO A 11 9.28 -12.87 36.68
N LEU A 12 8.05 -13.35 36.89
CA LEU A 12 6.97 -13.46 35.91
C LEU A 12 6.53 -12.09 35.33
N PHE A 13 7.29 -11.02 35.60
CA PHE A 13 7.03 -9.64 35.20
C PHE A 13 7.65 -9.24 33.85
N TRP A 14 8.43 -10.11 33.21
CA TRP A 14 9.05 -9.87 31.89
C TRP A 14 8.28 -10.46 30.70
N LEU A 15 7.06 -10.97 30.93
CA LEU A 15 6.15 -11.48 29.91
C LEU A 15 4.95 -10.55 29.69
N LEU A 16 5.05 -9.26 30.01
CA LEU A 16 4.11 -8.28 29.47
C LEU A 16 4.48 -8.05 28.01
N HIS A 17 3.84 -8.84 27.16
CA HIS A 17 3.97 -8.83 25.72
C HIS A 17 3.87 -7.42 25.17
N ILE A 18 4.87 -7.03 24.39
CA ILE A 18 4.79 -5.94 23.44
C ILE A 18 3.74 -6.38 22.41
N SER A 19 2.47 -6.16 22.72
CA SER A 19 1.42 -6.13 21.73
C SER A 19 1.69 -4.89 20.88
N PHE A 20 2.34 -5.07 19.74
CA PHE A 20 2.33 -4.04 18.72
C PHE A 20 0.87 -3.80 18.35
N ILE A 21 0.32 -2.68 18.82
CA ILE A 21 -1.00 -2.24 18.41
C ILE A 21 -0.88 -1.93 16.91
N CYS A 22 -1.50 -2.76 16.08
CA CYS A 22 -1.70 -2.42 14.68
C CYS A 22 -2.61 -1.19 14.65
N GLN A 23 -2.06 -0.02 14.32
CA GLN A 23 -2.84 1.20 14.09
C GLN A 23 -3.55 1.07 12.74
N ALA A 24 -4.65 0.33 12.72
CA ALA A 24 -5.61 0.34 11.62
C ALA A 24 -6.77 1.27 11.97
N ALA A 25 -7.27 2.01 10.99
CA ALA A 25 -8.49 2.79 11.14
C ALA A 25 -9.69 1.85 11.34
N SER A 26 -10.53 2.17 12.34
CA SER A 26 -11.76 1.45 12.63
C SER A 26 -12.88 1.81 11.66
N PRO A 27 -13.98 1.04 11.58
CA PRO A 27 -15.15 1.44 10.80
C PRO A 27 -15.70 2.82 11.17
N ASP A 28 -15.59 3.23 12.44
CA ASP A 28 -16.00 4.56 12.90
C ASP A 28 -15.09 5.67 12.35
N ASP A 29 -13.76 5.44 12.30
CA ASP A 29 -12.80 6.38 11.71
C ASP A 29 -13.03 6.58 10.20
N TRP A 30 -13.63 5.60 9.51
CA TRP A 30 -13.95 5.66 8.08
C TRP A 30 -15.27 6.38 7.77
N LYS A 31 -16.19 6.52 8.73
CA LYS A 31 -17.53 7.13 8.48
C LYS A 31 -17.46 8.58 8.00
N SER A 32 -16.41 9.31 8.39
CA SER A 32 -16.21 10.71 7.98
C SER A 32 -15.38 10.87 6.71
N ARG A 33 -14.89 9.77 6.12
CA ARG A 33 -13.98 9.81 4.96
C ARG A 33 -14.73 9.93 3.63
N SER A 34 -14.11 10.62 2.69
CA SER A 34 -14.51 10.68 1.28
C SER A 34 -13.43 9.99 0.44
N ILE A 35 -13.82 8.92 -0.24
CA ILE A 35 -12.88 8.04 -0.95
C ILE A 35 -12.77 8.42 -2.41
N TYR A 36 -11.54 8.68 -2.88
CA TYR A 36 -11.20 8.80 -4.28
C TYR A 36 -10.67 7.46 -4.82
N GLN A 37 -11.44 6.80 -5.68
CA GLN A 37 -11.03 5.52 -6.26
C GLN A 37 -10.18 5.73 -7.51
N VAL A 38 -9.07 4.99 -7.62
CA VAL A 38 -8.18 5.02 -8.79
C VAL A 38 -7.88 3.62 -9.32
N LEU A 39 -7.76 3.52 -10.64
CA LEU A 39 -6.99 2.44 -11.26
C LEU A 39 -5.54 2.92 -11.32
N THR A 40 -4.62 2.23 -10.62
CA THR A 40 -3.22 2.68 -10.50
C THR A 40 -2.58 2.90 -11.86
N ASP A 41 -2.80 1.97 -12.80
CA ASP A 41 -2.32 2.01 -14.18
C ASP A 41 -2.84 3.20 -15.02
N ARG A 42 -3.93 3.85 -14.59
CA ARG A 42 -4.66 4.84 -15.40
C ARG A 42 -4.64 6.25 -14.82
N PHE A 43 -4.13 6.42 -13.60
CA PHE A 43 -4.26 7.69 -12.90
C PHE A 43 -3.13 8.67 -13.24
N ALA A 44 -1.88 8.25 -13.07
CA ALA A 44 -0.72 9.09 -13.36
C ALA A 44 0.55 8.25 -13.53
N THR A 45 1.40 8.65 -14.47
CA THR A 45 2.75 8.14 -14.69
C THR A 45 3.76 8.92 -13.82
N ASP A 46 4.93 8.35 -13.56
CA ASP A 46 6.05 9.05 -12.90
C ASP A 46 6.95 9.81 -13.88
N ASN A 47 6.86 9.50 -15.18
CA ASN A 47 7.58 10.20 -16.24
C ASN A 47 6.71 11.30 -16.87
N SER A 48 7.29 12.49 -17.00
CA SER A 48 6.71 13.64 -17.72
C SER A 48 6.80 13.52 -19.25
N ALA A 49 7.28 12.38 -19.77
CA ALA A 49 7.28 12.14 -21.20
C ALA A 49 5.85 11.87 -21.65
N ASN A 50 5.36 12.70 -22.57
CA ASN A 50 4.12 12.49 -23.33
C ASN A 50 4.27 11.24 -24.22
N ASP A 51 4.42 10.08 -23.63
CA ASP A 51 4.24 8.82 -24.34
C ASP A 51 2.76 8.47 -24.14
N ASP A 52 1.97 8.61 -25.21
CA ASP A 52 0.55 8.25 -25.23
C ASP A 52 0.41 6.71 -25.20
N THR A 53 1.02 6.07 -24.20
CA THR A 53 0.97 4.62 -23.97
C THR A 53 -0.46 4.15 -23.73
N CYS A 54 -1.37 5.06 -23.35
CA CYS A 54 -2.78 4.77 -23.13
C CYS A 54 -3.70 5.10 -24.30
N GLY A 55 -3.19 5.71 -25.38
CA GLY A 55 -3.96 5.97 -26.62
C GLY A 55 -4.12 4.74 -27.52
N GLY A 56 -3.47 3.63 -27.16
CA GLY A 56 -3.51 2.35 -27.88
C GLY A 56 -4.53 1.35 -27.34
N ASP A 57 -4.09 0.12 -27.10
CA ASP A 57 -4.93 -0.98 -26.62
C ASP A 57 -5.19 -0.86 -25.10
N LEU A 58 -6.40 -0.43 -24.72
CA LEU A 58 -6.81 -0.29 -23.32
C LEU A 58 -6.90 -1.62 -22.54
N SER A 59 -6.73 -2.76 -23.21
CA SER A 59 -6.56 -4.07 -22.55
C SER A 59 -5.14 -4.30 -22.03
N LYS A 60 -4.20 -3.38 -22.32
CA LYS A 60 -2.81 -3.41 -21.86
C LYS A 60 -2.56 -2.42 -20.72
N TYR A 61 -1.39 -2.55 -20.10
CA TYR A 61 -0.88 -1.55 -19.17
C TYR A 61 -0.66 -0.22 -19.89
N CYS A 62 -1.19 0.85 -19.30
CA CYS A 62 -1.00 2.24 -19.73
C CYS A 62 0.19 2.92 -19.03
N GLY A 63 0.73 2.31 -17.95
CA GLY A 63 1.98 2.74 -17.32
C GLY A 63 1.81 3.65 -16.11
N GLY A 64 0.61 3.74 -15.54
CA GLY A 64 0.43 4.45 -14.27
C GLY A 64 1.13 3.73 -13.10
N THR A 65 1.75 4.50 -12.21
CA THR A 65 2.62 3.97 -11.15
C THR A 65 2.25 4.51 -9.76
N PHE A 66 2.74 3.85 -8.70
CA PHE A 66 2.61 4.35 -7.33
C PHE A 66 3.25 5.73 -7.17
N LYS A 67 4.39 5.98 -7.83
CA LYS A 67 5.06 7.28 -7.83
C LYS A 67 4.27 8.35 -8.56
N GLY A 68 3.65 8.00 -9.69
CA GLY A 68 2.72 8.90 -10.38
C GLY A 68 1.55 9.31 -9.50
N LEU A 69 0.92 8.36 -8.81
CA LEU A 69 -0.14 8.64 -7.83
C LEU A 69 0.36 9.49 -6.65
N GLU A 70 1.53 9.16 -6.09
CA GLU A 70 2.15 9.92 -4.98
C GLU A 70 2.34 11.40 -5.36
N ASN A 71 2.79 11.68 -6.58
CA ASN A 71 2.98 13.03 -7.12
C ASN A 71 1.68 13.82 -7.32
N LYS A 72 0.53 13.17 -7.22
CA LYS A 72 -0.81 13.75 -7.44
C LYS A 72 -1.68 13.74 -6.19
N LEU A 73 -1.12 13.41 -5.02
CA LEU A 73 -1.87 13.47 -3.76
C LEU A 73 -2.45 14.86 -3.47
N ASP A 74 -1.75 15.95 -3.84
CA ASP A 74 -2.27 17.32 -3.69
C ASP A 74 -3.44 17.64 -4.63
N TYR A 75 -3.49 17.00 -5.81
CA TYR A 75 -4.64 17.12 -6.70
C TYR A 75 -5.87 16.46 -6.09
N ILE A 76 -5.71 15.28 -5.49
CA ILE A 76 -6.80 14.53 -4.86
C ILE A 76 -7.29 15.27 -3.61
N SER A 77 -6.39 15.66 -2.72
CA SER A 77 -6.76 16.37 -1.48
C SER A 77 -7.31 17.77 -1.75
N GLY A 78 -6.84 18.44 -2.82
CA GLY A 78 -7.39 19.71 -3.28
C GLY A 78 -8.85 19.65 -3.71
N MET A 79 -9.37 18.47 -4.08
CA MET A 79 -10.80 18.24 -4.34
C MET A 79 -11.60 17.93 -3.06
N GLY A 80 -10.96 17.80 -1.90
CA GLY A 80 -11.61 17.49 -0.62
C GLY A 80 -11.76 15.99 -0.33
N PHE A 81 -11.08 15.12 -1.08
CA PHE A 81 -10.98 13.70 -0.73
C PHE A 81 -9.87 13.48 0.30
N ASP A 82 -10.13 12.63 1.29
CA ASP A 82 -9.22 12.35 2.39
C ASP A 82 -8.88 10.85 2.54
N ALA A 83 -9.33 10.04 1.59
CA ALA A 83 -8.95 8.65 1.43
C ALA A 83 -8.82 8.27 -0.05
N ILE A 84 -7.97 7.28 -0.33
CA ILE A 84 -7.74 6.78 -1.70
C ILE A 84 -7.91 5.27 -1.70
N TRP A 85 -8.70 4.75 -2.65
CA TRP A 85 -8.78 3.33 -2.93
C TRP A 85 -8.06 3.00 -4.23
N ILE A 86 -6.93 2.30 -4.11
CA ILE A 86 -6.08 1.90 -5.23
C ILE A 86 -6.41 0.49 -5.75
N SER A 87 -5.88 0.14 -6.93
CA SER A 87 -5.97 -1.23 -7.47
C SER A 87 -5.24 -2.24 -6.56
N PRO A 88 -5.60 -3.54 -6.61
CA PRO A 88 -4.84 -4.55 -5.87
C PRO A 88 -3.37 -4.58 -6.30
N VAL A 89 -2.47 -4.64 -5.33
CA VAL A 89 -1.04 -4.32 -5.51
C VAL A 89 -0.16 -5.53 -5.83
N VAL A 90 -0.72 -6.74 -5.74
CA VAL A 90 0.04 -8.00 -5.86
C VAL A 90 0.37 -8.32 -7.31
N LYS A 91 1.38 -9.16 -7.53
CA LYS A 91 1.82 -9.59 -8.86
C LYS A 91 0.70 -10.26 -9.66
N GLN A 92 0.66 -9.98 -10.96
CA GLN A 92 -0.42 -10.37 -11.86
C GLN A 92 0.08 -11.30 -12.99
N ILE A 93 -0.82 -12.10 -13.56
CA ILE A 93 -0.57 -12.79 -14.83
C ILE A 93 -0.84 -11.85 -16.03
N GLY A 94 0.02 -11.89 -17.04
CA GLY A 94 -0.17 -11.17 -18.31
C GLY A 94 -0.47 -9.68 -18.13
N ASP A 95 -1.41 -9.16 -18.92
CA ASP A 95 -1.84 -7.75 -18.87
C ASP A 95 -2.89 -7.48 -17.80
N GLY A 96 -2.72 -8.03 -16.59
CA GLY A 96 -3.61 -7.82 -15.44
C GLY A 96 -3.58 -6.40 -14.86
N TYR A 97 -3.64 -5.36 -15.69
CA TYR A 97 -3.44 -3.94 -15.36
C TYR A 97 -4.39 -3.40 -14.29
N HIS A 98 -5.55 -4.03 -14.14
CA HIS A 98 -6.55 -3.67 -13.12
C HIS A 98 -6.26 -4.32 -11.76
N GLY A 99 -5.32 -5.27 -11.66
CA GLY A 99 -4.88 -5.90 -10.41
C GLY A 99 -5.67 -7.12 -9.93
N TYR A 100 -6.60 -7.67 -10.72
CA TYR A 100 -7.54 -8.72 -10.25
C TYR A 100 -7.23 -10.14 -10.76
N TRP A 101 -6.09 -10.36 -11.42
CA TRP A 101 -5.58 -11.64 -11.92
C TRP A 101 -4.30 -12.05 -11.18
N ALA A 102 -4.37 -12.15 -9.85
CA ALA A 102 -3.21 -12.39 -9.01
C ALA A 102 -2.49 -13.70 -9.38
N SER A 103 -1.16 -13.63 -9.54
CA SER A 103 -0.29 -14.79 -9.76
C SER A 103 0.51 -15.16 -8.53
N ASP A 104 0.87 -14.18 -7.70
CA ASP A 104 1.65 -14.33 -6.48
C ASP A 104 1.23 -13.26 -5.48
N LEU A 105 0.65 -13.69 -4.36
CA LEU A 105 0.15 -12.80 -3.30
C LEU A 105 1.25 -12.20 -2.43
N THR A 106 2.49 -12.66 -2.57
CA THR A 106 3.65 -12.23 -1.77
C THR A 106 4.56 -11.25 -2.50
N ALA A 107 4.36 -11.06 -3.81
CA ALA A 107 5.12 -10.15 -4.65
C ALA A 107 4.26 -8.96 -5.10
N ILE A 108 4.89 -7.80 -5.31
CA ILE A 108 4.26 -6.59 -5.85
C ILE A 108 4.16 -6.67 -7.38
N ASN A 109 3.13 -6.03 -7.94
CA ASN A 109 3.03 -5.80 -9.39
C ASN A 109 4.10 -4.80 -9.84
N ASP A 110 5.12 -5.29 -10.53
CA ASP A 110 6.26 -4.52 -11.01
C ASP A 110 5.88 -3.42 -12.00
N HIS A 111 4.74 -3.55 -12.71
CA HIS A 111 4.19 -2.48 -13.53
C HIS A 111 3.78 -1.24 -12.73
N PHE A 112 3.39 -1.39 -11.46
CA PHE A 112 3.01 -0.26 -10.62
C PHE A 112 4.21 0.37 -9.88
N GLY A 113 5.31 -0.39 -9.72
CA GLY A 113 6.52 0.04 -9.02
C GLY A 113 7.03 -1.01 -8.03
N SER A 114 8.00 -0.60 -7.21
CA SER A 114 8.60 -1.45 -6.17
C SER A 114 7.76 -1.48 -4.88
N MET A 115 8.13 -2.36 -3.95
CA MET A 115 7.55 -2.36 -2.59
C MET A 115 7.87 -1.03 -1.88
N GLU A 116 9.06 -0.49 -2.10
CA GLU A 116 9.52 0.77 -1.56
C GLU A 116 8.68 1.95 -2.08
N ASP A 117 8.28 1.91 -3.36
CA ASP A 117 7.39 2.92 -3.94
C ASP A 117 5.99 2.89 -3.31
N LEU A 118 5.43 1.70 -3.09
CA LEU A 118 4.15 1.55 -2.39
C LEU A 118 4.24 2.06 -0.94
N GLN A 119 5.32 1.72 -0.22
CA GLN A 119 5.55 2.22 1.13
C GLN A 119 5.70 3.75 1.16
N SER A 120 6.38 4.33 0.17
CA SER A 120 6.52 5.78 0.00
C SER A 120 5.15 6.44 -0.20
N LEU A 121 4.35 5.94 -1.13
CA LEU A 121 3.00 6.42 -1.38
C LEU A 121 2.15 6.44 -0.10
N VAL A 122 2.11 5.32 0.63
CA VAL A 122 1.34 5.20 1.88
C VAL A 122 1.86 6.19 2.93
N LYS A 123 3.18 6.28 3.11
CA LYS A 123 3.78 7.21 4.07
C LYS A 123 3.46 8.67 3.75
N THR A 124 3.56 9.04 2.48
CA THR A 124 3.26 10.40 2.01
C THR A 124 1.77 10.71 2.16
N ALA A 125 0.88 9.77 1.82
CA ALA A 125 -0.56 9.92 2.02
C ALA A 125 -0.92 10.11 3.51
N HIS A 126 -0.35 9.32 4.42
CA HIS A 126 -0.58 9.49 5.86
C HIS A 126 -0.02 10.79 6.46
N SER A 127 0.90 11.47 5.75
CA SER A 127 1.49 12.73 6.21
C SER A 127 0.69 13.98 5.80
N LYS A 128 -0.34 13.80 4.97
CA LYS A 128 -1.26 14.84 4.51
C LYS A 128 -2.56 14.79 5.29
#